data_AF-R9JZT2-F1
#
_entry.id   AF-R9JZT2-F1
#
_cell.length_a   1.000
_cell.length_b   1.000
_cell.length_c   1.000
_cell.angle_alpha   90.00
_cell.angle_beta   90.00
_cell.angle_gamma   90.00
#
_symmetry.space_group_name_H-M   'P 1'
#
loop_
_entity.id
_entity.type
_entity.pdbx_description
1 polymer ?
#
loop_
_entity_poly.entity_id
_entity_poly.type
_entity_poly.pdbx_seq_one_letter_code
_entity_poly.pdbx_strand_id
1 'polypeptide(L)'
;MNQINYSDIGGRIRLQREGLGLTQEQLGEACDLSTSFVGHIERGSRKLSVESLYKIAGVLNVSTDYLLLGRMVQETSLPIEIASSLKGSSQTKREQFWRTAKVLAGHLDEL
;
A
#
# COMPACT_ATOMS: atom_id res chain seq x y z
N MET A 1 -24.02 -0.23 -7.96
CA MET A 1 -22.78 -0.66 -8.63
C MET A 1 -21.61 -0.06 -7.88
N ASN A 2 -20.62 -0.86 -7.50
CA ASN A 2 -19.43 -0.35 -6.81
C ASN A 2 -18.54 0.33 -7.87
N GLN A 3 -18.44 1.67 -7.85
CA GLN A 3 -17.61 2.42 -8.80
C GLN A 3 -16.26 2.76 -8.16
N ILE A 4 -15.20 2.76 -8.97
CA ILE A 4 -13.87 3.18 -8.55
C ILE A 4 -13.87 4.68 -8.25
N ASN A 5 -13.44 5.07 -7.04
CA ASN A 5 -13.25 6.48 -6.67
C ASN A 5 -11.84 6.95 -7.04
N TYR A 6 -11.72 7.64 -8.19
CA TYR A 6 -10.44 8.14 -8.69
C TYR A 6 -9.85 9.29 -7.87
N SER A 7 -10.68 10.07 -7.18
CA SER A 7 -10.19 11.14 -6.30
C SER A 7 -9.43 10.56 -5.11
N ASP A 8 -9.94 9.48 -4.52
CA ASP A 8 -9.27 8.81 -3.40
C ASP A 8 -7.96 8.13 -3.85
N ILE A 9 -7.95 7.51 -5.05
CA ILE A 9 -6.73 6.94 -5.64
C ILE A 9 -5.69 8.03 -5.85
N GLY A 10 -6.08 9.13 -6.49
CA GLY A 10 -5.21 10.27 -6.74
C GLY A 10 -4.62 10.85 -5.46
N GLY A 11 -5.45 10.98 -4.41
CA GLY A 11 -5.02 11.43 -3.09
C GLY A 11 -3.96 10.51 -2.47
N ARG A 12 -4.12 9.19 -2.57
CA ARG A 12 -3.13 8.22 -2.06
C ARG A 12 -1.82 8.25 -2.85
N ILE A 13 -1.89 8.36 -4.18
CA ILE A 13 -0.70 8.51 -5.03
C ILE A 13 0.07 9.76 -4.62
N ARG A 14 -0.63 10.90 -4.47
CA ARG A 14 -0.03 12.16 -4.04
C ARG A 14 0.63 12.05 -2.68
N LEU A 15 -0.09 11.49 -1.70
CA LEU A 15 0.40 11.35 -0.33
C LEU A 15 1.68 10.50 -0.28
N GLN A 16 1.69 9.36 -0.99
CA GLN A 16 2.85 8.49 -1.02
C GLN A 16 4.03 9.12 -1.80
N ARG A 17 3.76 9.81 -2.92
CA ARG A 17 4.77 10.56 -3.67
C ARG A 17 5.43 11.62 -2.79
N GLU A 18 4.64 12.42 -2.09
CA GLU A 18 5.12 13.47 -1.18
C GLU A 18 5.89 12.88 0.01
N GLY A 19 5.45 11.73 0.55
CA GLY A 19 6.17 11.00 1.59
C GLY A 19 7.56 10.51 1.18
N LEU A 20 7.77 10.24 -0.12
CA LEU A 20 9.07 9.91 -0.71
C LEU A 20 9.88 11.15 -1.16
N GLY A 21 9.36 12.36 -0.96
CA GLY A 21 10.03 13.60 -1.37
C GLY A 21 10.10 13.82 -2.88
N LEU A 22 9.29 13.11 -3.67
CA LEU A 22 9.30 13.18 -5.13
C LEU A 22 8.41 14.33 -5.64
N THR A 23 8.86 15.02 -6.67
CA THR A 23 8.02 15.94 -7.47
C THR A 23 7.13 15.17 -8.45
N GLN A 24 6.07 15.80 -8.96
CA GLN A 24 5.23 15.19 -10.01
C GLN A 24 6.01 14.88 -11.28
N GLU A 25 7.02 15.70 -11.59
CA GLU A 25 7.90 15.51 -12.75
C GLU A 25 8.76 14.26 -12.58
N GLN A 26 9.39 14.10 -11.41
CA GLN A 26 10.19 12.91 -11.08
C GLN A 26 9.33 11.63 -11.09
N LEU A 27 8.11 11.67 -10.55
CA LEU A 27 7.20 10.51 -10.64
C LEU A 27 6.81 10.22 -12.09
N GLY A 28 6.55 11.27 -12.87
CA GLY A 28 6.22 11.17 -14.29
C GLY A 28 7.33 10.49 -15.07
N GLU A 29 8.55 10.99 -14.96
CA GLU A 29 9.75 10.44 -15.60
C GLU A 29 9.95 8.96 -15.24
N ALA A 30 9.90 8.62 -13.95
CA ALA A 30 10.06 7.24 -13.48
C ALA A 30 8.96 6.28 -13.98
N CYS A 31 7.77 6.79 -14.28
CA CYS A 31 6.65 6.00 -14.80
C CYS A 31 6.49 6.08 -16.33
N ASP A 32 7.35 6.81 -17.03
CA ASP A 32 7.17 7.15 -18.45
C ASP A 32 5.78 7.78 -18.71
N LEU A 33 5.45 8.79 -17.89
CA LEU A 33 4.21 9.58 -17.93
C LEU A 33 4.55 11.08 -17.95
N SER A 34 3.70 11.89 -18.59
CA SER A 34 3.89 13.34 -18.52
C SER A 34 3.53 13.89 -17.13
N THR A 35 4.26 14.90 -16.68
CA THR A 35 3.99 15.64 -15.42
C THR A 35 2.54 16.10 -15.32
N SER A 36 1.98 16.59 -16.44
CA SER A 36 0.57 17.01 -16.52
C SER A 36 -0.39 15.85 -16.28
N PHE A 37 -0.11 14.67 -16.84
CA PHE A 37 -0.94 13.49 -16.64
C PHE A 37 -0.88 13.00 -15.18
N VAL A 38 0.30 12.99 -14.55
CA VAL A 38 0.46 12.72 -13.11
C VAL A 38 -0.39 13.68 -12.28
N GLY A 39 -0.32 14.99 -12.56
CA GLY A 39 -1.16 15.97 -11.87
C GLY A 39 -2.66 15.74 -12.05
N HIS A 40 -3.09 15.30 -13.24
CA HIS A 40 -4.49 14.94 -13.48
C HIS A 40 -4.95 13.70 -12.72
N ILE A 41 -4.06 12.69 -12.60
CA ILE A 41 -4.29 11.47 -11.81
C ILE A 41 -4.44 11.84 -10.33
N GLU A 42 -3.52 12.63 -9.79
CA GLU A 42 -3.52 13.00 -8.37
C GLU A 42 -4.76 13.81 -7.95
N ARG A 43 -5.34 14.57 -8.87
CA ARG A 43 -6.61 15.29 -8.65
C ARG A 43 -7.86 14.44 -8.91
N GLY A 44 -7.72 13.19 -9.34
CA GLY A 44 -8.83 12.32 -9.73
C GLY A 44 -9.56 12.75 -11.02
N SER A 45 -9.04 13.75 -11.73
CA SER A 45 -9.68 14.36 -12.91
C SER A 45 -9.54 13.53 -14.19
N ARG A 46 -8.59 12.58 -14.23
CA ARG A 46 -8.45 11.61 -15.32
C ARG A 46 -8.30 10.20 -14.77
N LYS A 47 -8.90 9.25 -15.47
CA LYS A 47 -8.70 7.84 -15.22
C LYS A 47 -7.31 7.42 -15.69
N LEU A 48 -6.60 6.68 -14.84
CA LEU A 48 -5.37 5.99 -15.20
C LEU A 48 -5.68 4.61 -15.79
N SER A 49 -4.79 4.10 -16.65
CA SER A 49 -4.83 2.71 -17.10
C SER A 49 -4.29 1.77 -16.01
N VAL A 50 -4.51 0.47 -16.18
CA VAL A 50 -3.90 -0.55 -15.32
C VAL A 50 -2.37 -0.50 -15.43
N GLU A 51 -1.84 -0.25 -16.63
CA GLU A 51 -0.39 -0.08 -16.86
C GLU A 51 0.17 1.10 -16.04
N SER A 52 -0.47 2.27 -16.10
CA SER A 52 -0.05 3.43 -15.29
C SER A 52 -0.16 3.13 -13.80
N LEU A 53 -1.20 2.42 -13.35
CA LEU A 53 -1.34 2.01 -11.96
C LEU A 53 -0.20 1.10 -11.50
N TYR A 54 0.17 0.11 -12.32
CA TYR A 54 1.28 -0.81 -12.06
C TYR A 54 2.62 -0.06 -11.95
N LYS A 55 2.93 0.81 -12.91
CA LYS A 55 4.17 1.61 -12.89
C LYS A 55 4.24 2.53 -11.67
N ILE A 56 3.17 3.26 -11.37
CA ILE A 56 3.09 4.16 -10.22
C ILE A 56 3.25 3.38 -8.91
N ALA A 57 2.56 2.25 -8.75
CA ALA A 57 2.67 1.41 -7.56
C ALA A 57 4.13 0.93 -7.33
N GLY A 58 4.81 0.51 -8.39
CA GLY A 58 6.21 0.09 -8.35
C GLY A 58 7.16 1.22 -7.91
N VAL A 59 7.05 2.40 -8.52
CA VAL A 59 7.90 3.56 -8.16
C VAL A 59 7.64 4.04 -6.73
N LEU A 60 6.39 3.99 -6.27
CA LEU A 60 5.99 4.43 -4.94
C LEU A 60 6.19 3.35 -3.85
N ASN A 61 6.69 2.18 -4.23
CA ASN A 61 6.89 1.01 -3.37
C ASN A 61 5.66 0.65 -2.52
N VAL A 62 4.50 0.58 -3.17
CA VAL A 62 3.22 0.19 -2.55
C VAL A 62 2.45 -0.79 -3.43
N SER A 63 1.49 -1.52 -2.87
CA SER A 63 0.63 -2.38 -3.67
C SER A 63 -0.43 -1.58 -4.44
N THR A 64 -0.87 -2.11 -5.57
CA THR A 64 -2.03 -1.58 -6.30
C THR A 64 -3.31 -1.64 -5.47
N ASP A 65 -3.44 -2.64 -4.59
CA ASP A 65 -4.53 -2.75 -3.61
C ASP A 65 -4.59 -1.55 -2.66
N TYR A 66 -3.43 -1.11 -2.16
CA TYR A 66 -3.37 0.10 -1.33
C TYR A 66 -3.85 1.31 -2.12
N LEU A 67 -3.35 1.51 -3.35
CA LEU A 67 -3.75 2.62 -4.18
C LEU A 67 -5.25 2.58 -4.52
N LEU A 68 -5.82 1.41 -4.79
CA LEU A 68 -7.23 1.25 -5.18
C LEU A 68 -8.19 1.32 -3.99
N LEU A 69 -7.85 0.67 -2.88
CA LEU A 69 -8.78 0.40 -1.78
C LEU A 69 -8.46 1.18 -0.50
N GLY A 70 -7.29 1.84 -0.44
CA GLY A 70 -6.80 2.48 0.79
C GLY A 70 -6.51 1.50 1.91
N ARG A 71 -6.55 0.20 1.63
CA ARG A 71 -6.17 -0.84 2.56
C ARG A 71 -4.66 -0.94 2.50
N MET A 72 -3.97 -0.46 3.53
CA MET A 72 -2.61 -0.92 3.75
C MET A 72 -2.70 -2.43 3.89
N VAL A 73 -2.20 -3.16 2.90
CA VAL A 73 -1.74 -4.52 3.16
C VAL A 73 -0.65 -4.29 4.19
N GLN A 74 -0.89 -4.64 5.44
CA GLN A 74 0.19 -4.72 6.41
C GLN A 74 1.26 -5.57 5.73
N GLU A 75 2.43 -4.99 5.45
CA GLU A 75 3.61 -5.79 5.21
C GLU A 75 3.85 -6.59 6.47
N THR A 76 3.29 -7.79 6.46
CA THR A 76 3.85 -9.03 6.95
C THR A 76 2.79 -10.05 6.62
N SER A 77 2.87 -10.63 5.41
CA SER A 77 2.53 -12.04 5.35
C SER A 77 3.37 -12.69 6.44
N LEU A 78 2.71 -13.23 7.48
CA LEU A 78 3.36 -14.05 8.48
C LEU A 78 4.33 -15.00 7.75
N PRO A 79 5.58 -15.14 8.21
CA PRO A 79 6.46 -16.19 7.71
C PRO A 79 5.67 -17.50 7.61
N ILE A 80 5.85 -18.22 6.50
CA ILE A 80 5.02 -19.38 6.16
C ILE A 80 5.05 -20.42 7.29
N GLU A 81 6.15 -20.53 8.04
CA GLU A 81 6.25 -21.39 9.22
C GLU A 81 5.27 -20.99 10.33
N ILE A 82 5.08 -19.68 10.56
CA ILE A 82 4.15 -19.19 11.59
C ILE A 82 2.72 -19.33 11.09
N ALA A 83 2.44 -18.97 9.85
CA ALA A 83 1.11 -19.09 9.26
C ALA A 83 0.62 -20.56 9.23
N SER A 84 1.50 -21.50 8.87
CA SER A 84 1.20 -22.93 8.88
C SER A 84 0.97 -23.45 10.30
N SER A 85 1.76 -23.00 11.28
CA SER A 85 1.58 -23.36 12.71
C SER A 85 0.27 -22.85 13.32
N LEU A 86 -0.30 -21.76 12.76
CA LEU A 86 -1.59 -21.22 13.17
C LEU A 86 -2.77 -21.82 12.40
N LYS A 87 -2.53 -22.56 11.32
CA LYS A 87 -3.59 -23.19 10.50
C LYS A 87 -4.34 -24.24 11.33
N GLY A 88 -5.67 -24.16 11.37
CA GLY A 88 -6.53 -25.09 12.12
C GLY A 88 -6.62 -24.82 13.62
N SER A 89 -5.98 -23.76 14.14
CA SER A 89 -6.13 -23.34 15.54
C SER A 89 -7.51 -22.73 15.83
N SER A 90 -7.92 -22.70 17.11
CA SER A 90 -9.15 -22.00 17.51
C SER A 90 -8.97 -20.48 17.44
N GLN A 91 -10.08 -19.75 17.33
CA GLN A 91 -10.09 -18.28 17.35
C GLN A 91 -9.34 -17.72 18.57
N THR A 92 -9.62 -18.26 19.76
CA THR A 92 -8.98 -17.87 21.02
C THR A 92 -7.46 -18.07 21.00
N LYS A 93 -6.98 -19.18 20.41
CA LYS A 93 -5.55 -19.47 20.32
C LYS A 93 -4.82 -18.51 19.38
N ARG A 94 -5.47 -18.11 18.28
CA ARG A 94 -4.94 -17.06 17.37
C ARG A 94 -4.86 -15.71 18.05
N GLU A 95 -5.89 -15.33 18.80
CA GLU A 95 -5.92 -14.08 19.54
C GLU A 95 -4.82 -14.02 20.60
N GLN A 96 -4.59 -15.12 21.32
CA GLN A 96 -3.52 -15.21 22.30
C GLN A 96 -2.14 -15.11 21.66
N PHE A 97 -1.92 -15.77 20.52
CA PHE A 97 -0.66 -15.64 19.76
C PHE A 97 -0.37 -14.17 19.42
N TRP A 98 -1.37 -13.46 18.88
CA TRP A 98 -1.18 -12.05 18.51
C TRP A 98 -0.95 -11.13 19.69
N ARG A 99 -1.58 -11.39 20.84
CA ARG A 99 -1.28 -10.66 22.08
C ARG A 99 0.18 -10.82 22.48
N THR A 100 0.69 -12.05 22.46
CA THR A 100 2.09 -12.33 22.82
C THR A 100 3.06 -11.69 21.82
N ALA A 101 2.81 -11.86 20.50
CA ALA A 101 3.65 -11.27 19.46
C ALA A 101 3.74 -9.74 19.59
N LYS A 102 2.62 -9.08 19.93
CA LYS A 102 2.58 -7.64 20.16
C LYS A 102 3.39 -7.20 21.38
N VAL A 103 3.36 -7.98 22.47
CA VAL A 103 4.19 -7.71 23.66
C VAL A 103 5.67 -7.86 23.32
N LEU A 104 6.06 -8.97 22.69
CA LEU A 104 7.45 -9.21 22.30
C LEU A 104 7.98 -8.11 21.38
N ALA A 105 7.20 -7.68 20.40
CA ALA A 105 7.58 -6.60 19.50
C ALA A 105 7.87 -5.28 20.23
N GLY A 106 7.15 -4.98 21.31
CA GLY A 106 7.36 -3.76 22.10
C GLY A 106 8.65 -3.73 22.93
N HIS A 107 9.31 -4.88 23.10
CA HIS A 107 10.58 -5.00 23.83
C HIS A 107 11.79 -5.21 22.89
N LEU A 108 11.59 -5.21 21.57
CA LEU A 108 12.69 -5.43 20.62
C LEU A 108 13.70 -4.28 20.61
N ASP A 109 13.29 -3.07 20.97
CA ASP A 109 14.17 -1.89 21.03
C ASP A 109 15.06 -1.88 22.30
N GLU A 110 14.84 -2.82 23.23
CA GLU A 110 15.58 -2.97 24.50
C GLU A 110 16.65 -4.08 24.42
N LEU A 111 16.83 -4.72 23.26
CA LEU A 111 17.80 -5.80 22.98
C LEU A 111 19.01 -5.28 22.19
#